data_AF-A0A9N7KYW5-F1
#
_entry.id   AF-A0A9N7KYW5-F1
#
_cell.length_a   1.000
_cell.length_b   1.000
_cell.length_c   1.000
_cell.angle_alpha   90.00
_cell.angle_beta   90.00
_cell.angle_gamma   90.00
#
_symmetry.space_group_name_H-M   'P 1'
#
loop_
_entity.id
_entity.type
_entity.pdbx_description
1 polymer ?
#
loop_
_entity_poly.entity_id
_entity_poly.type
_entity_poly.pdbx_seq_one_letter_code
_entity_poly.pdbx_strand_id
1 'polypeptide(L)'
;MWKLEHIISKFVGLAPKTYAMELTNSEFIAKIKGFNISNVKFGIYDFYKLLVKNSSIDLNQEKFRAKILTGHISLEEVSYNLCVTNNKRKLNYIIDPNTGLEIFSSTSPLNYDEIILNDDTKSDK
;
A
#
# COMPACT_ATOMS: atom_id res chain seq x y z
N MET A 1 -20.15 19.03 -15.88
CA MET A 1 -20.94 17.78 -15.74
C MET A 1 -19.99 16.67 -15.33
N TRP A 2 -20.32 15.90 -14.30
CA TRP A 2 -19.50 14.77 -13.86
C TRP A 2 -19.86 13.53 -14.69
N LYS A 3 -18.85 12.74 -15.09
CA LYS A 3 -19.05 11.48 -15.82
C LYS A 3 -18.93 10.31 -14.84
N LEU A 4 -19.88 9.38 -14.91
CA LEU A 4 -19.78 8.11 -14.19
C LEU A 4 -18.76 7.22 -14.90
N GLU A 5 -17.66 6.88 -14.22
CA GLU A 5 -16.63 6.00 -14.75
C GLU A 5 -16.92 4.52 -14.45
N HIS A 6 -17.26 4.18 -13.19
CA HIS A 6 -17.36 2.79 -12.74
C HIS A 6 -18.49 2.57 -11.72
N ILE A 7 -19.10 1.38 -11.76
CA ILE A 7 -20.00 0.86 -10.71
C ILE A 7 -19.26 -0.28 -10.03
N ILE A 8 -19.03 -0.13 -8.72
CA ILE A 8 -18.10 -0.95 -7.95
C ILE A 8 -18.88 -1.87 -7.00
N SER A 9 -18.49 -3.14 -6.92
CA SER A 9 -19.02 -4.11 -5.96
C SER A 9 -18.19 -4.17 -4.68
N LYS A 10 -16.85 -4.11 -4.80
CA LYS A 10 -15.92 -4.08 -3.67
C LYS A 10 -14.82 -3.05 -3.88
N PHE A 11 -14.36 -2.45 -2.79
CA PHE A 11 -13.28 -1.47 -2.80
C PHE A 11 -12.35 -1.68 -1.61
N VAL A 12 -11.04 -1.59 -1.85
CA VAL A 12 -10.01 -1.59 -0.81
C VAL A 12 -9.05 -0.43 -1.06
N GLY A 13 -8.93 0.47 -0.09
CA GLY A 13 -8.00 1.59 -0.12
C GLY A 13 -6.94 1.44 0.96
N LEU A 14 -5.67 1.35 0.56
CA LEU A 14 -4.54 1.24 1.50
C LEU A 14 -3.92 2.61 1.78
N ALA A 15 -3.78 3.43 0.74
CA ALA A 15 -3.15 4.75 0.81
C ALA A 15 -3.55 5.62 -0.39
N PRO A 16 -3.19 6.92 -0.40
CA PRO A 16 -3.35 7.75 -1.59
C PRO A 16 -2.68 7.13 -2.82
N LYS A 17 -3.46 6.94 -3.90
CA LYS A 17 -3.01 6.30 -5.15
C LYS A 17 -2.58 4.83 -4.97
N THR A 18 -3.05 4.15 -3.92
CA THR A 18 -2.86 2.71 -3.70
C THR A 18 -4.18 2.09 -3.24
N TYR A 19 -4.94 1.57 -4.20
CA TYR A 19 -6.27 1.02 -4.01
C TYR A 19 -6.60 -0.02 -5.07
N ALA A 20 -7.60 -0.84 -4.80
CA ALA A 20 -8.18 -1.75 -5.77
C ALA A 20 -9.70 -1.80 -5.66
N MET A 21 -10.34 -2.16 -6.76
CA MET A 21 -11.78 -2.29 -6.87
C MET A 21 -12.14 -3.51 -7.70
N GLU A 22 -13.23 -4.16 -7.31
CA GLU A 22 -13.93 -5.17 -8.09
C GLU A 22 -15.21 -4.50 -8.61
N LEU A 23 -15.40 -4.53 -9.93
CA LEU A 23 -16.59 -4.00 -10.59
C LEU A 23 -17.76 -4.98 -10.48
N THR A 24 -18.98 -4.53 -10.79
CA THR A 24 -20.17 -5.39 -10.77
C THR A 24 -20.17 -6.48 -11.86
N ASN A 25 -19.35 -6.32 -12.90
CA ASN A 25 -19.09 -7.32 -13.94
C ASN A 25 -17.91 -8.26 -13.60
N SER A 26 -17.45 -8.27 -12.34
CA SER A 26 -16.29 -9.04 -11.85
C SER A 26 -14.93 -8.63 -12.44
N GLU A 27 -14.85 -7.49 -13.13
CA GLU A 27 -13.58 -6.93 -13.56
C GLU A 27 -12.80 -6.36 -12.37
N PHE A 28 -11.48 -6.59 -12.36
CA PHE A 28 -10.59 -6.12 -11.31
C PHE A 28 -9.75 -4.94 -11.81
N ILE A 29 -9.78 -3.85 -11.06
CA ILE A 29 -8.95 -2.67 -11.31
C ILE A 29 -8.14 -2.37 -10.07
N ALA A 30 -6.81 -2.35 -10.20
CA ALA A 30 -5.89 -1.93 -9.15
C ALA A 30 -5.01 -0.78 -9.59
N LYS A 31 -4.72 0.11 -8.64
CA LYS A 31 -3.79 1.21 -8.81
C LYS A 31 -2.79 1.15 -7.67
N ILE A 32 -1.52 0.94 -8.00
CA ILE A 32 -0.41 0.91 -7.05
C ILE A 32 0.60 1.97 -7.49
N LYS A 33 1.01 2.85 -6.58
CA LYS A 33 1.91 3.96 -6.92
C LYS A 33 3.31 3.42 -7.25
N GLY A 34 3.77 3.68 -8.46
CA GLY A 34 5.14 3.33 -8.88
C GLY A 34 5.33 1.84 -9.15
N PHE A 35 4.25 1.12 -9.44
CA PHE A 35 4.25 -0.29 -9.81
C PHE A 35 3.35 -0.49 -11.03
N ASN A 36 3.80 -1.28 -12.01
CA ASN A 36 2.99 -1.63 -13.18
C ASN A 36 2.22 -2.93 -12.91
N ILE A 37 0.89 -2.82 -12.83
CA ILE A 37 -0.01 -3.94 -12.50
C ILE A 37 -0.14 -4.95 -13.66
N SER A 38 0.18 -4.59 -14.90
CA SER A 38 -0.15 -5.39 -16.09
C SER A 38 0.44 -6.80 -16.10
N ASN A 39 1.52 -7.01 -15.33
CA ASN A 39 2.30 -8.24 -15.38
C ASN A 39 2.12 -9.11 -14.12
N VAL A 40 1.25 -8.72 -13.19
CA VAL A 40 1.03 -9.47 -11.93
C VAL A 40 -0.36 -10.09 -11.91
N LYS A 41 -0.43 -11.39 -11.62
CA LYS A 41 -1.67 -12.05 -11.26
C LYS A 41 -2.04 -11.65 -9.83
N PHE A 42 -2.86 -10.61 -9.70
CA PHE A 42 -3.27 -10.03 -8.44
C PHE A 42 -4.79 -9.92 -8.38
N GLY A 43 -5.40 -10.20 -7.23
CA GLY A 43 -6.84 -10.05 -7.02
C GLY A 43 -7.20 -9.10 -5.88
N ILE A 44 -8.49 -8.80 -5.75
CA ILE A 44 -9.01 -7.96 -4.65
C ILE A 44 -8.75 -8.61 -3.27
N TYR A 45 -8.74 -9.95 -3.19
CA TYR A 45 -8.44 -10.68 -1.96
C TYR A 45 -6.99 -10.50 -1.49
N ASP A 46 -6.05 -10.24 -2.40
CA ASP A 46 -4.68 -9.93 -2.02
C ASP A 46 -4.58 -8.53 -1.41
N PHE A 47 -5.39 -7.57 -1.89
CA PHE A 47 -5.56 -6.28 -1.23
C PHE A 47 -6.23 -6.39 0.14
N TYR A 48 -7.18 -7.30 0.33
CA TYR A 48 -7.80 -7.53 1.65
C TYR A 48 -6.77 -8.04 2.67
N LYS A 49 -5.88 -8.95 2.27
CA LYS A 49 -4.80 -9.44 3.14
C LYS A 49 -3.92 -8.30 3.64
N LEU A 50 -3.68 -7.28 2.80
CA LEU A 50 -2.87 -6.10 3.14
C LEU A 50 -3.49 -5.19 4.22
N LEU A 51 -4.77 -5.40 4.57
CA LEU A 51 -5.39 -4.70 5.69
C LEU A 51 -4.97 -5.30 7.04
N VAL A 52 -4.53 -6.55 7.08
CA VAL A 52 -4.03 -7.15 8.33
C VAL A 52 -2.75 -6.44 8.74
N LYS A 53 -2.62 -6.08 10.01
CA LYS A 53 -1.43 -5.43 10.54
C LYS A 53 -0.17 -6.25 10.25
N ASN A 54 0.91 -5.56 9.88
CA ASN A 54 2.21 -6.16 9.52
C ASN A 54 2.16 -7.11 8.32
N SER A 55 1.06 -7.15 7.57
CA SER A 55 1.04 -7.86 6.29
C SER A 55 1.78 -7.05 5.22
N SER A 56 2.37 -7.79 4.29
CA SER A 56 2.99 -7.24 3.10
C SER A 56 2.92 -8.23 1.97
N ILE A 57 3.02 -7.74 0.74
CA ILE A 57 3.17 -8.59 -0.43
C ILE A 57 4.41 -8.14 -1.19
N ASP A 58 5.30 -9.08 -1.44
CA ASP A 58 6.46 -8.87 -2.30
C ASP A 58 6.08 -9.12 -3.76
N LEU A 59 6.34 -8.12 -4.58
CA LEU A 59 6.09 -8.13 -6.01
C LEU A 59 7.42 -7.95 -6.73
N ASN A 60 7.60 -8.60 -7.88
CA ASN A 60 8.76 -8.33 -8.73
C ASN A 60 8.35 -7.38 -9.85
N GLN A 61 9.24 -6.44 -10.18
CA GLN A 61 9.09 -5.59 -11.36
C GLN A 61 10.43 -5.34 -12.02
N GLU A 62 10.40 -5.19 -13.34
CA GLU A 62 11.56 -4.76 -14.10
C GLU A 62 11.61 -3.23 -14.15
N LYS A 63 12.80 -2.67 -13.92
CA LYS A 63 13.04 -1.23 -14.04
C LYS A 63 14.20 -0.96 -14.98
N PHE A 64 14.00 0.00 -15.87
CA PHE A 64 15.09 0.58 -16.63
C PHE A 64 15.94 1.45 -15.72
N ARG A 65 17.25 1.19 -15.68
CA ARG A 65 18.23 1.98 -14.96
C ARG A 65 19.22 2.56 -15.95
N ALA A 66 19.28 3.89 -15.98
CA ALA A 66 20.28 4.60 -16.77
C ALA A 66 21.46 5.00 -15.88
N LYS A 67 22.65 4.51 -16.23
CA LYS A 67 23.91 5.02 -15.69
C LYS A 67 24.35 6.20 -16.57
N ILE A 68 23.94 7.40 -16.17
CA ILE A 68 24.16 8.65 -16.93
C ILE A 68 25.65 8.85 -17.27
N LEU A 69 26.54 8.58 -16.32
CA LEU A 69 27.99 8.75 -16.48
C LEU A 69 28.59 7.86 -17.58
N THR A 70 27.98 6.70 -17.87
CA THR A 70 28.49 5.74 -18.84
C THR A 70 27.61 5.63 -20.09
N GLY A 71 26.53 6.40 -20.19
CA GLY A 71 25.54 6.30 -21.27
C GLY A 71 24.86 4.93 -21.37
N HIS A 72 24.93 4.10 -20.32
CA HIS A 72 24.47 2.71 -20.36
C HIS A 72 23.08 2.58 -19.73
N ILE A 73 22.16 1.90 -20.41
CA ILE A 73 20.82 1.58 -19.88
C ILE A 73 20.74 0.06 -19.67
N SER A 74 20.40 -0.37 -18.46
CA SER A 74 20.14 -1.77 -18.11
C SER A 74 18.67 -1.97 -17.72
N LEU A 75 18.18 -3.19 -17.90
CA LEU A 75 16.94 -3.68 -17.30
C LEU A 75 17.32 -4.46 -16.04
N GLU A 76 16.80 -4.07 -14.88
CA GLU A 76 17.06 -4.72 -13.60
C GLU A 76 15.75 -5.22 -13.00
N GLU A 77 15.73 -6.48 -12.53
CA GLU A 77 14.63 -6.99 -11.72
C GLU A 77 14.77 -6.46 -10.29
N VAL A 78 13.70 -5.87 -9.76
CA VAL A 78 13.68 -5.21 -8.46
C VAL A 78 12.46 -5.68 -7.68
N SER A 79 12.69 -6.08 -6.43
CA SER A 79 11.61 -6.37 -5.48
C SER A 79 10.88 -5.09 -5.08
N TYR A 80 9.55 -5.13 -5.08
CA TYR A 80 8.65 -4.09 -4.64
C TYR A 80 7.78 -4.65 -3.52
N ASN A 81 8.03 -4.19 -2.30
CA ASN A 81 7.21 -4.56 -1.15
C ASN A 81 6.00 -3.62 -1.07
N LEU A 82 4.80 -4.19 -1.15
CA LEU A 82 3.55 -3.49 -0.96
C LEU A 82 3.03 -3.75 0.45
N CYS A 83 2.95 -2.70 1.26
CA CYS A 83 2.38 -2.72 2.61
C CYS A 83 1.78 -1.36 2.97
N VAL A 84 0.96 -1.32 4.02
CA VAL A 84 0.50 -0.05 4.59
C VAL A 84 1.66 0.59 5.36
N THR A 85 1.98 1.84 5.06
CA THR A 85 3.08 2.57 5.69
C THR A 85 2.57 3.75 6.51
N ASN A 86 3.25 4.04 7.63
CA ASN A 86 2.93 5.14 8.55
C ASN A 86 3.49 6.50 8.08
N ASN A 87 3.73 6.69 6.77
CA ASN A 87 4.41 7.87 6.26
C ASN A 87 3.62 9.15 6.58
N LYS A 88 4.14 9.92 7.55
CA LYS A 88 3.54 11.17 8.09
C LYS A 88 2.12 11.00 8.65
N ARG A 89 1.69 9.78 8.95
CA ARG A 89 0.35 9.49 9.49
C ARG A 89 0.40 8.36 10.51
N LYS A 90 -0.45 8.43 11.53
CA LYS A 90 -0.67 7.34 12.48
C LYS A 90 -1.66 6.33 11.87
N LEU A 91 -1.29 5.06 11.88
CA LEU A 91 -2.15 3.96 11.42
C LEU A 91 -3.05 3.51 12.56
N ASN A 92 -4.34 3.39 12.31
CA ASN A 92 -5.31 2.92 13.29
C ASN A 92 -5.79 1.52 12.91
N TYR A 93 -5.70 0.59 13.87
CA TYR A 93 -6.14 -0.78 13.72
C TYR A 93 -7.31 -1.08 14.67
N ILE A 94 -8.23 -1.93 14.23
CA ILE A 94 -9.31 -2.48 15.04
C ILE A 94 -9.16 -3.99 15.10
N ILE A 95 -9.63 -4.61 16.18
CA ILE A 95 -9.66 -6.07 16.29
C ILE A 95 -10.93 -6.56 15.57
N ASP A 96 -10.76 -7.43 14.57
CA ASP A 96 -11.89 -8.14 13.96
C ASP A 96 -12.44 -9.16 14.97
N PRO A 97 -13.72 -9.07 15.36
CA PRO A 97 -14.30 -9.95 16.37
C PRO A 97 -14.38 -11.42 15.94
N ASN A 98 -14.33 -11.72 14.64
CA ASN A 98 -14.44 -13.08 14.12
C ASN A 98 -13.08 -13.78 14.04
N THR A 99 -12.02 -13.02 13.77
CA THR A 99 -10.68 -13.56 13.50
C THR A 99 -9.66 -13.23 14.60
N GLY A 100 -9.94 -12.24 15.45
CA GLY A 100 -9.00 -11.72 16.45
C GLY A 100 -7.83 -10.92 15.87
N LEU A 101 -7.81 -10.70 14.55
CA LEU A 101 -6.73 -9.99 13.86
C LEU A 101 -6.87 -8.48 13.98
N GLU A 102 -5.73 -7.78 14.05
CA GLU A 102 -5.68 -6.32 13.94
C GLU A 102 -5.82 -5.92 12.46
N ILE A 103 -6.93 -5.28 12.10
CA ILE A 103 -7.28 -4.85 10.74
C ILE A 103 -7.17 -3.33 10.63
N PHE A 104 -6.52 -2.87 9.56
CA PHE A 104 -6.38 -1.47 9.22
C PHE A 104 -7.75 -0.84 9.00
N SER A 105 -8.05 0.20 9.79
CA SER A 105 -9.32 0.90 9.75
C SER A 105 -9.19 2.29 9.13
N SER A 106 -8.18 3.05 9.55
CA SER A 106 -8.03 4.44 9.14
C SER A 106 -6.63 4.99 9.42
N THR A 107 -6.43 6.27 9.07
CA THR A 107 -5.23 7.02 9.49
C THR A 107 -5.61 8.34 10.12
N SER A 108 -4.83 8.77 11.12
CA SER A 108 -4.89 10.11 11.71
C SER A 108 -3.59 10.89 11.45
N PRO A 109 -3.61 12.23 11.55
CA PRO A 109 -2.38 13.02 11.54
C PRO A 109 -1.42 12.57 12.64
N LEU A 110 -0.11 12.67 12.39
CA LEU A 110 0.86 12.54 13.47
C LEU A 110 0.75 13.75 14.39
N ASN A 111 0.70 13.51 15.70
CA ASN A 111 0.92 14.54 16.70
C ASN A 111 2.42 14.60 16.97
N TYR A 112 3.11 15.65 16.50
CA TYR A 112 4.56 15.74 16.61
C TYR A 112 5.03 15.95 18.05
N ASP A 113 4.20 16.55 18.91
CA ASP A 113 4.52 16.76 20.33
C ASP A 113 4.61 15.44 21.10
N GLU A 114 3.84 14.41 20.69
CA GLU A 114 3.90 13.05 21.25
C GLU A 114 5.14 12.27 20.78
N ILE A 115 5.75 12.65 19.66
CA ILE A 115 6.91 11.95 19.10
C ILE A 115 8.19 12.37 19.84
N ILE A 116 8.33 13.67 20.14
CA ILE A 116 9.50 14.23 20.82
C ILE A 116 9.67 13.61 22.22
N LEU A 117 8.57 13.43 22.96
CA LEU A 117 8.59 12.81 24.30
C LEU A 117 9.02 11.33 24.30
N ASN A 118 8.86 10.61 23.18
CA ASN A 118 9.19 9.20 23.08
C ASN A 118 10.64 8.94 22.62
N ASP A 119 11.30 9.93 21.99
CA ASP A 119 12.71 9.82 21.62
C ASP A 119 13.64 10.10 22.82
N ASP A 120 13.25 10.99 23.73
CA ASP A 120 14.01 11.31 24.95
C ASP A 120 14.05 10.15 25.98
N THR A 121 13.22 9.11 25.81
CA THR A 121 13.22 7.93 26.69
C THR A 121 14.08 6.77 26.17
N LYS A 122 14.72 6.91 25.00
CA LYS A 122 15.60 5.90 24.39
C LYS A 122 17.09 6.23 24.46
N SER A 123 17.49 7.31 25.13
CA SER A 123 18.89 7.73 25.23
C SER A 123 19.67 7.17 26.43
N ASP A 124 19.03 6.44 27.35
CA ASP A 124 19.71 5.83 28.51
C ASP A 124 19.50 4.31 28.56
N LYS A 125 20.23 3.54 27.72
CA LYS A 125 20.66 2.15 28.01
C LYS A 125 21.91 1.78 27.24
#